data_AF-A0A0J9SBR7-F1
#
_entry.id   AF-A0A0J9SBR7-F1
#
_cell.length_a   1.000
_cell.length_b   1.000
_cell.length_c   1.000
_cell.angle_alpha   90.00
_cell.angle_beta   90.00
_cell.angle_gamma   90.00
#
_symmetry.space_group_name_H-M   'P 1'
#
loop_
_entity.id
_entity.type
_entity.pdbx_description
1 polymer ?
#
loop_
_entity_poly.entity_id
_entity_poly.type
_entity_poly.pdbx_seq_one_letter_code
_entity_poly.pdbx_strand_id
1 'polypeptide(L)'
;MEAARVHPVLSILGSKYKPFHENLSSRTHIILLPEAKTLVNTSIDLDFMKKHICCKSHLKNVYVNLAGQCIEIDAKYVCTGYGFEESRVCEILKIETNANYRFLKIIFINIPLEGGAYQGSAPASYVNDEDGQADRQLYGQPYGQPYAQATPQFSSPAGGQPSAMQCKHDVTLFFNKNGNCREFLYTQLLQFTHSYIIVKGFENCIGKKIINMVDDTLKLQSSANEKTFKSDMRVPLIKYTYSYLYNIIWKQLTKNYQQIERRIQEKMNYLRKDISGFLKKLNLGAISLFHVETVAFRIKQIEKCNNPIDKIYILDNISKIICEIISCTNQHLKKQKLPIYDINSDSLITILVAAISFGQIQNIISHSIHLHMYIDNLKASEKIDKLSFVFTIFHSSIIYLCDMKEA
;
A
#
# COMPACT_ATOMS: atom_id res chain seq x y z
N MET A 1 34.79 30.23 -30.21
CA MET A 1 34.25 28.99 -29.60
C MET A 1 33.41 29.42 -28.42
N GLU A 2 32.08 29.43 -28.57
CA GLU A 2 31.18 29.75 -27.47
C GLU A 2 31.41 28.76 -26.33
N ALA A 3 31.66 29.29 -25.13
CA ALA A 3 31.70 28.49 -23.92
C ALA A 3 30.37 27.73 -23.84
N ALA A 4 30.40 26.41 -24.02
CA ALA A 4 29.23 25.57 -23.85
C ALA A 4 28.66 25.89 -22.46
N ARG A 5 27.51 26.57 -22.41
CA ARG A 5 26.84 26.94 -21.17
C ARG A 5 26.48 25.63 -20.46
N VAL A 6 27.37 25.17 -19.59
CA VAL A 6 27.15 23.97 -18.80
C VAL A 6 25.98 24.26 -17.89
N HIS A 7 24.94 23.42 -17.98
CA HIS A 7 23.74 23.58 -17.16
C HIS A 7 24.11 23.67 -15.67
N PRO A 8 23.52 24.57 -14.87
CA PRO A 8 23.92 24.79 -13.47
C PRO A 8 23.96 23.49 -12.65
N VAL A 9 22.95 22.63 -12.82
CA VAL A 9 22.88 21.30 -12.18
C VAL A 9 24.05 20.41 -12.58
N LEU A 10 24.40 20.35 -13.87
CA LEU A 10 25.53 19.55 -14.35
C LEU A 10 26.87 20.11 -13.86
N SER A 11 27.00 21.43 -13.82
CA SER A 11 28.20 22.10 -13.30
C SER A 11 28.40 21.76 -11.82
N ILE A 12 27.34 21.85 -11.00
CA ILE A 12 27.39 21.54 -9.56
C ILE A 12 27.63 20.05 -9.32
N LEU A 13 26.99 19.18 -10.11
CA LEU A 13 27.19 17.73 -10.03
C LEU A 13 28.65 17.33 -10.32
N GLY A 14 29.24 17.88 -11.38
CA GLY A 14 30.62 17.56 -11.78
C GLY A 14 31.72 18.20 -10.94
N SER A 15 31.39 19.24 -10.16
CA SER A 15 32.34 19.95 -9.29
C SER A 15 32.14 19.57 -7.82
N LYS A 16 31.08 20.08 -7.20
CA LYS A 16 30.78 19.93 -5.76
C LYS A 16 30.45 18.49 -5.37
N TYR A 17 29.73 17.76 -6.23
CA TYR A 17 29.28 16.40 -5.97
C TYR A 17 30.01 15.34 -6.80
N LYS A 18 31.25 15.61 -7.21
CA LYS A 18 32.06 14.71 -8.04
C LYS A 18 32.13 13.26 -7.53
N PRO A 19 32.38 12.98 -6.23
CA PRO A 19 32.42 11.60 -5.73
C PRO A 19 31.06 10.89 -5.84
N PHE A 20 29.97 11.63 -5.66
CA PHE A 20 28.61 11.10 -5.83
C PHE A 20 28.33 10.79 -7.30
N HIS A 21 28.74 11.67 -8.22
CA HIS A 21 28.62 11.45 -9.67
C HIS A 21 29.44 10.26 -10.16
N GLU A 22 30.67 10.08 -9.65
CA GLU A 22 31.54 8.97 -10.01
C GLU A 22 31.02 7.61 -9.53
N ASN A 23 30.30 7.58 -8.40
CA ASN A 23 29.68 6.38 -7.83
C ASN A 23 28.38 5.94 -8.54
N LEU A 24 27.82 6.77 -9.43
CA LEU A 24 26.66 6.36 -10.21
C LEU A 24 27.09 5.32 -11.25
N SER A 25 26.52 4.12 -11.16
CA SER A 25 26.79 3.02 -12.10
C SER A 25 26.67 3.53 -13.54
N SER A 26 27.77 3.42 -14.29
CA SER A 26 27.93 4.15 -15.54
C SER A 26 26.89 3.68 -16.55
N ARG A 27 25.98 4.57 -16.96
CA ARG A 27 24.95 4.41 -18.01
C ARG A 27 23.63 3.70 -17.65
N THR A 28 23.29 3.51 -16.38
CA THR A 28 21.93 3.02 -16.02
C THR A 28 20.94 4.13 -15.68
N HIS A 29 21.44 5.32 -15.34
CA HIS A 29 20.65 6.42 -14.82
C HIS A 29 20.29 7.42 -15.91
N ILE A 30 19.10 8.02 -15.84
CA ILE A 30 18.74 9.24 -16.53
C ILE A 30 18.85 10.43 -15.58
N ILE A 31 19.05 11.63 -16.10
CA ILE A 31 19.01 12.87 -15.32
C ILE A 31 17.99 13.84 -15.92
N LEU A 32 17.20 14.45 -15.03
CA LEU A 32 16.22 15.47 -15.35
C LEU A 32 16.79 16.85 -15.03
N LEU A 33 16.77 17.75 -16.02
CA LEU A 33 17.34 19.09 -15.92
C LEU A 33 16.24 20.14 -16.09
N PRO A 34 15.78 20.76 -14.99
CA PRO A 34 14.85 21.87 -15.07
C PRO A 34 15.48 23.07 -15.78
N GLU A 35 14.70 23.86 -16.54
CA GLU A 35 15.21 25.08 -17.15
C GLU A 35 15.95 25.95 -16.13
N ALA A 36 17.16 26.42 -16.48
CA ALA A 36 18.00 27.21 -15.58
C ALA A 36 17.28 28.43 -14.96
N LYS A 37 16.36 29.05 -15.71
CA LYS A 37 15.54 30.19 -15.24
C LYS A 37 14.57 29.84 -14.10
N THR A 38 14.18 28.57 -13.97
CA THR A 38 13.26 28.08 -12.94
C THR A 38 13.97 27.65 -11.65
N LEU A 39 15.30 27.54 -11.68
CA LEU A 39 16.13 27.20 -10.53
C LEU A 39 16.48 28.42 -9.66
N VAL A 40 15.93 29.60 -9.98
CA VAL A 40 16.13 30.82 -9.19
C VAL A 40 15.54 30.60 -7.79
N ASN A 41 16.35 30.85 -6.75
CA ASN A 41 16.03 30.56 -5.34
C ASN A 41 15.85 29.07 -4.98
N THR A 42 16.29 28.15 -5.82
CA THR A 42 16.33 26.71 -5.49
C THR A 42 17.72 26.30 -5.00
N SER A 43 17.79 25.64 -3.85
CA SER A 43 19.02 25.01 -3.35
C SER A 43 19.32 23.76 -4.18
N ILE A 44 20.40 23.80 -4.98
CA ILE A 44 20.88 22.61 -5.72
C ILE A 44 21.84 21.85 -4.80
N ASP A 45 21.27 21.12 -3.84
CA ASP A 45 21.97 20.26 -2.90
C ASP A 45 21.87 18.77 -3.27
N LEU A 46 22.37 17.89 -2.40
CA LEU A 46 22.37 16.45 -2.66
C LEU A 46 20.95 15.87 -2.68
N ASP A 47 20.01 16.43 -1.94
CA ASP A 47 18.61 16.01 -1.96
C ASP A 47 17.99 16.34 -3.31
N PHE A 48 18.18 17.58 -3.78
CA PHE A 48 17.78 17.99 -5.13
C PHE A 48 18.34 17.05 -6.21
N MET A 49 19.64 16.70 -6.14
CA MET A 49 20.26 15.79 -7.10
C MET A 49 19.63 14.40 -7.07
N LYS A 50 19.39 13.84 -5.88
CA LYS A 50 18.77 12.53 -5.74
C LYS A 50 17.37 12.47 -6.33
N LYS A 51 16.62 13.58 -6.25
CA LYS A 51 15.27 13.67 -6.79
C LYS A 51 15.23 13.72 -8.33
N HIS A 52 16.26 14.28 -8.95
CA HIS A 52 16.32 14.51 -10.39
C HIS A 52 17.14 13.44 -11.16
N ILE A 53 17.80 12.51 -10.48
CA ILE A 53 18.51 11.38 -11.11
C ILE A 53 17.69 10.12 -10.90
N CYS A 54 17.36 9.42 -11.99
CA CYS A 54 16.42 8.31 -11.96
C CYS A 54 16.94 7.05 -12.64
N CYS A 55 16.53 5.90 -12.11
CA CYS A 55 16.71 4.58 -12.70
C CYS A 55 15.41 4.10 -13.35
N LYS A 56 15.52 3.38 -14.46
CA LYS A 56 14.36 2.74 -15.06
C LYS A 56 13.84 1.63 -14.15
N SER A 57 12.53 1.61 -13.92
CA SER A 57 11.87 0.52 -13.19
C SER A 57 11.54 -0.67 -14.10
N HIS A 58 11.00 -1.74 -13.54
CA HIS A 58 10.48 -2.88 -14.31
C HIS A 58 9.16 -2.55 -15.04
N LEU A 59 8.49 -1.47 -14.66
CA LEU A 59 7.23 -1.02 -15.27
C LEU A 59 7.51 -0.13 -16.48
N LYS A 60 6.61 -0.20 -17.47
CA LYS A 60 6.71 0.59 -18.70
C LYS A 60 6.62 2.08 -18.35
N ASN A 61 7.57 2.87 -18.86
CA ASN A 61 7.62 4.34 -18.71
C ASN A 61 7.80 4.87 -17.28
N VAL A 62 7.92 4.02 -16.26
CA VAL A 62 8.11 4.44 -14.87
C VAL A 62 9.59 4.40 -14.49
N TYR A 63 10.05 5.47 -13.86
CA TYR A 63 11.41 5.62 -13.33
C TYR A 63 11.34 5.94 -11.85
N VAL A 64 12.35 5.46 -11.10
CA VAL A 64 12.49 5.70 -9.67
C VAL A 64 13.73 6.54 -9.45
N ASN A 65 13.58 7.67 -8.76
CA ASN A 65 14.70 8.53 -8.43
C ASN A 65 15.52 7.97 -7.25
N LEU A 66 16.69 8.55 -6.98
CA LEU A 66 17.57 8.10 -5.90
C LEU A 66 17.03 8.44 -4.49
N ALA A 67 15.92 9.17 -4.40
CA ALA A 67 15.16 9.39 -3.16
C ALA A 67 14.02 8.35 -2.98
N GLY A 68 13.85 7.41 -3.92
CA GLY A 68 12.81 6.37 -3.87
C GLY A 68 11.43 6.85 -4.32
N GLN A 69 11.34 8.02 -4.94
CA GLN A 69 10.10 8.56 -5.50
C GLN A 69 9.96 8.15 -6.98
N CYS A 70 8.73 7.99 -7.44
CA CYS A 70 8.40 7.52 -8.77
C CYS A 70 7.99 8.67 -9.68
N ILE A 71 8.47 8.64 -10.91
CA ILE A 71 8.02 9.50 -12.00
C ILE A 71 7.59 8.63 -13.18
N GLU A 72 6.63 9.13 -13.95
CA GLU A 72 6.26 8.56 -15.24
C GLU A 72 6.76 9.48 -16.35
N ILE A 73 7.40 8.91 -17.37
CA ILE A 73 7.92 9.65 -18.52
C ILE A 73 7.23 9.14 -19.77
N ASP A 74 6.41 9.99 -20.40
CA ASP A 74 5.81 9.71 -21.71
C ASP A 74 6.60 10.41 -22.85
N ALA A 75 5.98 10.58 -24.03
CA ALA A 75 6.63 11.20 -25.17
C ALA A 75 6.85 12.72 -25.03
N LYS A 76 6.05 13.41 -24.19
CA LYS A 76 6.01 14.87 -24.07
C LYS A 76 6.15 15.37 -22.63
N TYR A 77 5.89 14.54 -21.63
CA TYR A 77 5.78 14.96 -20.24
C TYR A 77 6.50 14.00 -19.28
N VAL A 78 6.91 14.58 -18.15
CA VAL A 78 7.35 13.90 -16.95
C VAL A 78 6.35 14.21 -15.85
N CYS A 79 5.64 13.20 -15.38
CA CYS A 79 4.65 13.32 -14.31
C CYS A 79 5.25 12.84 -13.00
N THR A 80 5.18 13.65 -11.94
CA THR A 80 5.53 13.17 -10.60
C THR A 80 4.45 12.24 -10.09
N GLY A 81 4.88 11.11 -9.53
CA GLY A 81 4.02 10.07 -9.00
C GLY A 81 4.28 9.83 -7.51
N TYR A 82 4.30 8.57 -7.11
CA TYR A 82 4.45 8.16 -5.72
C TYR A 82 5.71 8.77 -5.06
N GLY A 83 5.56 9.27 -3.83
CA GLY A 83 6.68 9.80 -3.02
C GLY A 83 6.98 11.29 -3.20
N PHE A 84 6.40 11.97 -4.19
CA PHE A 84 6.51 13.43 -4.34
C PHE A 84 5.46 14.16 -3.48
N GLU A 85 5.83 15.31 -2.91
CA GLU A 85 4.92 16.15 -2.11
C GLU A 85 3.85 16.82 -2.98
N GLU A 86 4.21 17.16 -4.22
CA GLU A 86 3.37 17.84 -5.20
C GLU A 86 3.21 17.00 -6.47
N SER A 87 1.97 16.94 -6.99
CA SER A 87 1.72 16.40 -8.32
C SER A 87 2.02 17.46 -9.35
N ARG A 88 3.00 17.18 -10.21
CA ARG A 88 3.50 18.07 -11.25
C ARG A 88 3.55 17.34 -12.57
N VAL A 89 3.19 18.05 -13.62
CA VAL A 89 3.36 17.62 -15.00
C VAL A 89 4.40 18.56 -15.62
N CYS A 90 5.60 18.04 -15.84
CA CYS A 90 6.71 18.80 -16.40
C CYS A 90 6.81 18.49 -17.90
N GLU A 91 6.82 19.52 -18.74
CA GLU A 91 6.99 19.36 -20.19
C GLU A 91 8.44 19.01 -20.52
N ILE A 92 8.64 18.01 -21.38
CA ILE A 92 9.94 17.62 -21.91
C ILE A 92 10.30 18.59 -23.05
N LEU A 93 11.30 19.43 -22.79
CA LEU A 93 11.77 20.41 -23.76
C LEU A 93 12.77 19.79 -24.76
N LYS A 94 13.62 18.89 -24.28
CA LYS A 94 14.69 18.28 -25.07
C LYS A 94 15.17 16.98 -24.44
N ILE A 95 15.54 15.99 -25.26
CA ILE A 95 16.21 14.77 -24.81
C ILE A 95 17.57 14.67 -25.52
N GLU A 96 18.63 14.48 -24.76
CA GLU A 96 19.98 14.25 -25.27
C GLU A 96 20.54 12.91 -24.77
N THR A 97 21.17 12.16 -25.66
CA THR A 97 22.01 11.01 -25.32
C THR A 97 23.47 11.46 -25.40
N ASN A 98 23.99 12.02 -24.32
CA ASN A 98 25.35 12.55 -24.29
C ASN A 98 26.30 11.58 -23.57
N ALA A 99 27.22 10.98 -24.34
CA ALA A 99 28.18 10.00 -23.83
C ALA A 99 29.12 10.56 -22.74
N ASN A 100 29.30 11.88 -22.68
CA ASN A 100 30.28 12.53 -21.79
C ASN A 100 29.84 12.59 -20.32
N TYR A 101 28.54 12.49 -20.02
CA TYR A 101 28.03 12.71 -18.65
C TYR A 101 27.72 11.43 -17.86
N ARG A 102 28.06 10.25 -18.40
CA ARG A 102 27.82 8.91 -17.80
C ARG A 102 26.33 8.57 -17.51
N PHE A 103 25.39 9.37 -18.01
CA PHE A 103 23.96 9.09 -17.99
C PHE A 103 23.50 8.41 -19.28
N LEU A 104 22.46 7.59 -19.16
CA LEU A 104 21.75 6.98 -20.29
C LEU A 104 21.07 8.03 -21.17
N LYS A 105 20.39 8.99 -20.54
CA LYS A 105 19.73 10.14 -21.17
C LYS A 105 19.76 11.35 -20.24
N ILE A 106 19.86 12.53 -20.84
CA ILE A 106 19.64 13.82 -20.21
C ILE A 106 18.33 14.35 -20.76
N ILE A 107 17.37 14.63 -19.89
CA ILE A 107 16.03 15.08 -20.26
C ILE A 107 15.85 16.47 -19.67
N PHE A 108 15.66 17.47 -20.52
CA PHE A 108 15.39 18.84 -20.11
C PHE A 108 13.89 19.01 -19.88
N ILE A 109 13.51 19.53 -18.71
CA ILE A 109 12.13 19.74 -18.31
C ILE A 109 11.87 21.23 -18.03
N ASN A 110 10.64 21.69 -18.26
CA ASN A 110 10.30 23.12 -18.10
C ASN A 110 10.36 23.63 -16.65
N ILE A 111 10.03 22.80 -15.66
CA ILE A 111 10.03 23.13 -14.22
C ILE A 111 10.68 22.00 -13.40
N PRO A 112 11.18 22.28 -12.17
CA PRO A 112 11.67 21.24 -11.29
C PRO A 112 10.56 20.32 -10.79
N LEU A 113 10.93 19.10 -10.42
CA LEU A 113 9.99 18.07 -9.95
C LEU A 113 9.33 18.45 -8.61
N GLU A 114 9.96 19.32 -7.81
CA GLU A 114 9.45 19.84 -6.54
C GLU A 114 9.98 21.27 -6.34
N GLY A 115 9.23 22.10 -5.62
CA GLY A 115 9.61 23.48 -5.28
C GLY A 115 9.47 24.50 -6.42
N GLY A 116 9.38 25.78 -6.09
CA GLY A 116 9.15 26.88 -7.06
C GLY A 116 7.69 27.33 -7.14
N ALA A 117 7.46 28.55 -7.64
CA ALA A 117 6.16 29.22 -7.61
C ALA A 117 5.12 28.54 -8.54
N TYR A 118 4.18 27.81 -7.94
CA TYR A 118 3.04 27.19 -8.63
C TYR A 118 1.91 28.22 -8.81
N GLN A 119 1.56 28.61 -10.04
CA GLN A 119 0.35 29.39 -10.32
C GLN A 119 -0.81 28.41 -10.58
N GLY A 120 -1.67 28.22 -9.57
CA GLY A 120 -2.76 27.25 -9.60
C GLY A 120 -4.03 27.69 -10.35
N SER A 121 -4.83 26.72 -10.78
CA SER A 121 -6.23 26.90 -11.21
C SER A 121 -7.17 26.10 -10.30
N ALA A 122 -8.24 26.76 -9.86
CA ALA A 122 -9.17 26.36 -8.78
C ALA A 122 -10.19 25.25 -9.17
N PRO A 123 -10.74 24.49 -8.20
CA PRO A 123 -11.84 23.54 -8.44
C PRO A 123 -13.23 24.17 -8.17
N ALA A 124 -14.17 23.88 -9.07
CA ALA A 124 -15.58 24.24 -8.98
C ALA A 124 -16.40 23.24 -8.13
N SER A 125 -17.43 23.74 -7.46
CA SER A 125 -18.33 23.04 -6.54
C SER A 125 -19.76 22.94 -7.09
N TYR A 126 -20.45 21.80 -6.96
CA TYR A 126 -21.92 21.69 -6.92
C TYR A 126 -22.31 20.46 -6.05
N VAL A 127 -23.03 20.64 -4.92
CA VAL A 127 -24.49 20.69 -4.68
C VAL A 127 -25.14 19.30 -4.60
N ASN A 128 -25.73 19.05 -3.42
CA ASN A 128 -26.53 17.88 -3.01
C ASN A 128 -27.92 17.94 -3.63
N ASP A 129 -28.59 16.79 -3.74
CA ASP A 129 -30.04 16.69 -3.52
C ASP A 129 -30.40 15.31 -2.93
N GLU A 130 -31.34 15.36 -1.99
CA GLU A 130 -31.99 14.27 -1.27
C GLU A 130 -33.16 13.68 -2.09
N ASP A 131 -33.49 12.40 -1.86
CA ASP A 131 -34.84 11.92 -1.47
C ASP A 131 -35.06 10.42 -1.75
N GLY A 132 -35.84 9.77 -0.87
CA GLY A 132 -36.60 8.56 -1.22
C GLY A 132 -36.55 7.40 -0.22
N GLN A 133 -37.41 7.44 0.79
CA GLN A 133 -37.81 6.30 1.65
C GLN A 133 -38.72 5.30 0.89
N ALA A 134 -38.69 4.02 1.28
CA ALA A 134 -39.81 3.28 1.91
C ALA A 134 -39.82 1.75 1.66
N ASP A 135 -39.77 1.01 2.77
CA ASP A 135 -40.59 -0.14 3.22
C ASP A 135 -40.65 -1.54 2.54
N ARG A 136 -40.41 -2.55 3.41
CA ARG A 136 -41.16 -3.83 3.70
C ARG A 136 -41.31 -4.87 2.57
N GLN A 137 -41.38 -6.20 2.73
CA GLN A 137 -41.47 -7.21 3.80
C GLN A 137 -41.21 -8.59 3.10
N LEU A 138 -40.43 -9.53 3.66
CA LEU A 138 -40.84 -10.71 4.47
C LEU A 138 -41.59 -11.84 3.72
N TYR A 139 -40.97 -13.02 3.60
CA TYR A 139 -41.44 -14.43 3.53
C TYR A 139 -40.22 -15.28 3.10
N GLY A 140 -39.87 -16.49 3.52
CA GLY A 140 -40.40 -17.52 4.40
C GLY A 140 -39.52 -18.77 4.15
N GLN A 141 -38.97 -19.39 5.19
CA GLN A 141 -38.34 -20.73 5.18
C GLN A 141 -39.43 -21.82 5.01
N PRO A 142 -39.18 -23.13 4.72
CA PRO A 142 -38.14 -23.93 5.43
C PRO A 142 -37.59 -25.27 4.85
N TYR A 143 -36.62 -25.82 5.61
CA TYR A 143 -36.13 -27.21 5.83
C TYR A 143 -35.64 -28.14 4.69
N GLY A 144 -34.46 -28.74 4.93
CA GLY A 144 -34.00 -30.01 4.33
C GLY A 144 -32.49 -30.28 4.39
N GLN A 145 -32.03 -30.99 5.43
CA GLN A 145 -30.77 -31.77 5.48
C GLN A 145 -31.15 -33.25 5.77
N PRO A 146 -30.26 -34.27 5.71
CA PRO A 146 -28.80 -34.27 5.49
C PRO A 146 -28.31 -35.34 4.49
N TYR A 147 -27.09 -35.22 3.94
CA TYR A 147 -26.24 -36.39 3.66
C TYR A 147 -24.77 -36.04 3.78
N ALA A 148 -24.09 -36.81 4.63
CA ALA A 148 -22.65 -36.83 4.81
C ALA A 148 -21.98 -37.52 3.61
N GLN A 149 -20.87 -36.96 3.12
CA GLN A 149 -19.85 -37.74 2.41
C GLN A 149 -18.48 -37.05 2.49
N ALA A 150 -17.47 -37.91 2.59
CA ALA A 150 -16.12 -37.66 3.06
C ALA A 150 -15.34 -36.58 2.31
N THR A 151 -14.75 -35.68 3.08
CA THR A 151 -13.72 -34.73 2.62
C THR A 151 -12.36 -35.44 2.55
N PRO A 152 -11.55 -35.28 1.49
CA PRO A 152 -10.16 -35.69 1.51
C PRO A 152 -9.38 -34.76 2.46
N GLN A 153 -8.78 -35.35 3.49
CA GLN A 153 -7.88 -34.68 4.40
C GLN A 153 -6.65 -34.16 3.64
N PHE A 154 -6.54 -32.84 3.48
CA PHE A 154 -5.25 -32.19 3.28
C PHE A 154 -4.69 -31.80 4.64
N SER A 155 -3.55 -32.41 4.97
CA SER A 155 -2.76 -32.20 6.17
C SER A 155 -2.35 -30.74 6.34
N SER A 156 -2.82 -30.13 7.43
CA SER A 156 -2.37 -28.83 7.93
C SER A 156 -0.87 -28.89 8.28
N PRO A 157 -0.04 -27.92 7.85
CA PRO A 157 1.24 -27.70 8.50
C PRO A 157 0.99 -27.11 9.89
N ALA A 158 1.68 -27.69 10.88
CA ALA A 158 1.60 -27.33 12.29
C ALA A 158 1.87 -25.83 12.51
N GLY A 159 0.88 -25.14 13.10
CA GLY A 159 0.95 -23.71 13.43
C GLY A 159 -0.40 -23.23 13.94
N GLY A 160 -0.83 -23.73 15.10
CA GLY A 160 -2.07 -23.31 15.74
C GLY A 160 -2.10 -21.80 15.99
N GLN A 161 -3.12 -21.12 15.48
CA GLN A 161 -3.30 -19.68 15.59
C GLN A 161 -3.61 -19.27 17.04
N PRO A 162 -2.91 -18.28 17.62
CA PRO A 162 -3.35 -17.69 18.89
C PRO A 162 -4.59 -16.83 18.65
N SER A 163 -5.67 -17.10 19.37
CA SER A 163 -6.86 -16.23 19.35
C SER A 163 -6.53 -14.82 19.87
N ALA A 164 -7.31 -13.80 19.51
CA ALA A 164 -7.11 -12.42 20.02
C ALA A 164 -7.15 -12.35 21.56
N MET A 165 -7.92 -13.24 22.20
CA MET A 165 -8.00 -13.39 23.65
C MET A 165 -6.70 -14.00 24.22
N GLN A 166 -6.11 -14.95 23.49
CA GLN A 166 -4.84 -15.58 23.84
C GLN A 166 -3.66 -14.60 23.72
N CYS A 167 -3.59 -13.80 22.66
CA CYS A 167 -2.58 -12.74 22.54
C CYS A 167 -2.62 -11.73 23.70
N LYS A 168 -3.81 -11.29 24.13
CA LYS A 168 -3.94 -10.38 25.29
C LYS A 168 -3.50 -11.07 26.59
N HIS A 169 -3.85 -12.34 26.75
CA HIS A 169 -3.46 -13.14 27.89
C HIS A 169 -1.94 -13.34 27.95
N ASP A 170 -1.31 -13.68 26.83
CA ASP A 170 0.13 -13.90 26.71
C ASP A 170 0.92 -12.62 27.02
N VAL A 171 0.48 -11.47 26.51
CA VAL A 171 1.10 -10.17 26.81
C VAL A 171 0.95 -9.80 28.29
N THR A 172 -0.21 -10.08 28.90
CA THR A 172 -0.43 -9.84 30.33
C THR A 172 0.47 -10.72 31.18
N LEU A 173 0.55 -12.02 30.87
CA LEU A 173 1.44 -12.95 31.55
C LEU A 173 2.91 -12.58 31.38
N PHE A 174 3.30 -12.13 30.19
CA PHE A 174 4.64 -11.64 29.89
C PHE A 174 4.99 -10.46 30.79
N PHE A 175 4.15 -9.41 30.83
CA PHE A 175 4.43 -8.24 31.65
C PHE A 175 4.37 -8.51 33.15
N ASN A 176 3.55 -9.45 33.61
CA ASN A 176 3.53 -9.87 35.02
C ASN A 176 4.85 -10.54 35.45
N LYS A 177 5.57 -11.17 34.51
CA LYS A 177 6.87 -11.79 34.77
C LYS A 177 8.06 -10.87 34.48
N ASN A 178 7.85 -9.80 33.72
CA ASN A 178 8.87 -8.90 33.18
C ASN A 178 8.45 -7.44 33.41
N GLY A 179 8.54 -6.99 34.66
CA GLY A 179 8.06 -5.66 35.07
C GLY A 179 8.82 -4.52 34.40
N ASN A 180 10.14 -4.65 34.22
CA ASN A 180 10.96 -3.62 33.58
C ASN A 180 10.62 -3.50 32.10
N CYS A 181 10.37 -4.63 31.41
CA CYS A 181 9.88 -4.62 30.02
C CYS A 181 8.54 -3.87 29.87
N ARG A 182 7.62 -4.05 30.83
CA ARG A 182 6.34 -3.34 30.84
C ARG A 182 6.53 -1.83 30.94
N GLU A 183 7.32 -1.38 31.92
CA GLU A 183 7.58 0.03 32.16
C GLU A 183 8.32 0.70 30.99
N PHE A 184 9.31 0.00 30.43
CA PHE A 184 10.05 0.45 29.26
C PHE A 184 9.12 0.66 28.05
N LEU A 185 8.34 -0.37 27.68
CA LEU A 185 7.45 -0.27 26.52
C LEU A 185 6.38 0.80 26.75
N TYR A 186 5.79 0.85 27.95
CA TYR A 186 4.79 1.86 28.29
C TYR A 186 5.34 3.29 28.18
N THR A 187 6.57 3.52 28.64
CA THR A 187 7.26 4.81 28.51
C THR A 187 7.49 5.18 27.04
N GLN A 188 7.94 4.23 26.22
CA GLN A 188 8.10 4.45 24.77
C GLN A 188 6.77 4.77 24.08
N LEU A 189 5.69 4.08 24.46
CA LEU A 189 4.35 4.34 23.95
C LEU A 189 3.87 5.75 24.32
N LEU A 190 4.01 6.16 25.58
CA LEU A 190 3.64 7.51 26.03
C LEU A 190 4.45 8.61 25.35
N GLN A 191 5.76 8.39 25.18
CA GLN A 191 6.60 9.32 24.45
C GLN A 191 6.12 9.46 23.01
N PHE A 192 5.78 8.36 22.35
CA PHE A 192 5.23 8.40 21.00
C PHE A 192 3.90 9.16 20.96
N THR A 193 2.98 8.89 21.88
CA THR A 193 1.67 9.55 21.87
C THR A 193 1.74 11.05 22.07
N HIS A 194 2.73 11.55 22.82
CA HIS A 194 2.87 12.97 23.13
C HIS A 194 3.76 13.75 22.15
N SER A 195 4.76 13.11 21.55
CA SER A 195 5.82 13.81 20.80
C SER A 195 5.87 13.47 19.31
N TYR A 196 5.27 12.36 18.88
CA TYR A 196 5.45 11.89 17.51
C TYR A 196 4.48 12.57 16.55
N ILE A 197 5.01 13.16 15.48
CA ILE A 197 4.23 13.76 14.40
C ILE A 197 4.15 12.76 13.25
N ILE A 198 2.93 12.46 12.80
CA ILE A 198 2.68 11.54 11.70
C ILE A 198 2.53 12.35 10.40
N VAL A 199 3.60 12.34 9.60
CA VAL A 199 3.67 13.07 8.32
C VAL A 199 3.32 12.14 7.17
N LYS A 200 2.50 12.63 6.23
CA LYS A 200 2.14 11.92 5.01
C LYS A 200 3.40 11.55 4.21
N GLY A 201 3.53 10.30 3.77
CA GLY A 201 4.68 9.79 3.01
C GLY A 201 5.82 9.24 3.88
N PHE A 202 5.79 9.45 5.20
CA PHE A 202 6.80 8.95 6.15
C PHE A 202 6.24 7.88 7.09
N GLU A 203 5.12 7.25 6.74
CA GLU A 203 4.45 6.27 7.58
C GLU A 203 5.31 5.03 7.84
N ASN A 204 6.19 4.68 6.90
CA ASN A 204 7.15 3.59 7.07
C ASN A 204 8.08 3.83 8.28
N CYS A 205 8.46 5.08 8.56
CA CYS A 205 9.27 5.43 9.74
C CYS A 205 8.54 5.12 11.06
N ILE A 206 7.22 5.27 11.08
CA ILE A 206 6.38 4.91 12.24
C ILE A 206 6.38 3.40 12.43
N GLY A 207 6.20 2.65 11.34
CA GLY A 207 6.29 1.20 11.35
C GLY A 207 7.64 0.72 11.92
N LYS A 208 8.74 1.31 11.45
CA LYS A 208 10.10 1.04 11.94
C LYS A 208 10.24 1.35 13.43
N LYS A 209 9.72 2.50 13.87
CA LYS A 209 9.77 2.89 15.29
C LYS A 209 9.00 1.90 16.16
N ILE A 210 7.83 1.42 15.72
CA ILE A 210 7.03 0.40 16.42
C ILE A 210 7.81 -0.92 16.54
N ILE A 211 8.40 -1.40 15.44
CA ILE A 211 9.21 -2.62 15.47
C ILE A 211 10.42 -2.47 16.40
N ASN A 212 11.11 -1.33 16.36
CA ASN A 212 12.23 -1.05 17.26
C ASN A 212 11.81 -1.05 18.73
N MET A 213 10.67 -0.46 19.09
CA MET A 213 10.16 -0.51 20.48
C MET A 213 9.98 -1.95 20.97
N VAL A 214 9.43 -2.83 20.13
CA VAL A 214 9.24 -4.24 20.47
C VAL A 214 10.58 -4.96 20.55
N ASP A 215 11.45 -4.79 19.57
CA ASP A 215 12.76 -5.45 19.54
C ASP A 215 13.63 -5.01 20.73
N ASP A 216 13.59 -3.72 21.12
CA ASP A 216 14.33 -3.22 22.28
C ASP A 216 13.73 -3.72 23.61
N THR A 217 12.41 -3.90 23.67
CA THR A 217 11.74 -4.54 24.82
C THR A 217 12.18 -6.00 24.97
N LEU A 218 12.28 -6.76 23.86
CA LEU A 218 12.75 -8.14 23.88
C LEU A 218 14.25 -8.27 24.19
N LYS A 219 15.07 -7.32 23.74
CA LYS A 219 16.48 -7.24 24.14
C LYS A 219 16.62 -7.00 25.64
N LEU A 220 15.80 -6.11 26.20
CA LEU A 220 15.82 -5.81 27.64
C LEU A 220 15.55 -7.08 28.47
N GLN A 221 14.55 -7.88 28.08
CA GLN A 221 14.27 -9.17 28.71
C GLN A 221 15.52 -10.07 28.74
N SER A 222 16.25 -10.13 27.63
CA SER A 222 17.44 -10.99 27.48
C SER A 222 18.63 -10.48 28.31
N SER A 223 18.78 -9.17 28.48
CA SER A 223 19.90 -8.56 29.21
C SER A 223 19.67 -8.43 30.71
N ALA A 224 18.42 -8.31 31.16
CA ALA A 224 18.08 -8.01 32.56
C ALA A 224 17.94 -9.26 33.46
N ASN A 225 18.37 -10.44 32.99
CA ASN A 225 18.13 -11.73 33.64
C ASN A 225 16.64 -11.98 33.98
N GLU A 226 15.72 -11.37 33.24
CA GLU A 226 14.29 -11.61 33.43
C GLU A 226 13.92 -13.01 32.90
N LYS A 227 12.83 -13.59 33.44
CA LYS A 227 12.46 -14.97 33.12
C LYS A 227 12.15 -15.09 31.63
N THR A 228 12.96 -15.90 30.94
CA THR A 228 12.78 -16.19 29.51
C THR A 228 11.40 -16.80 29.31
N PHE A 229 10.58 -16.13 28.51
CA PHE A 229 9.25 -16.62 28.18
C PHE A 229 9.40 -17.72 27.12
N LYS A 230 8.80 -18.89 27.34
CA LYS A 230 9.01 -20.07 26.48
C LYS A 230 8.43 -19.92 25.07
N SER A 231 7.46 -19.03 24.88
CA SER A 231 6.83 -18.74 23.59
C SER A 231 7.37 -17.45 22.98
N ASP A 232 7.45 -17.40 21.65
CA ASP A 232 7.82 -16.18 20.92
C ASP A 232 6.81 -15.06 21.21
N MET A 233 7.27 -14.02 21.90
CA MET A 233 6.46 -12.88 22.32
C MET A 233 6.46 -11.74 21.31
N ARG A 234 7.23 -11.83 20.23
CA ARG A 234 7.38 -10.73 19.29
C ARG A 234 6.08 -10.36 18.61
N VAL A 235 5.38 -11.32 18.01
CA VAL A 235 4.10 -11.08 17.33
C VAL A 235 3.02 -10.54 18.30
N PRO A 236 2.79 -11.14 19.48
CA PRO A 236 1.88 -10.57 20.47
C PRO A 236 2.21 -9.12 20.88
N LEU A 237 3.49 -8.79 21.10
CA LEU A 237 3.91 -7.44 21.45
C LEU A 237 3.73 -6.43 20.30
N ILE A 238 3.96 -6.84 19.05
CA ILE A 238 3.66 -6.01 17.87
C ILE A 238 2.16 -5.73 17.80
N LYS A 239 1.31 -6.76 17.94
CA LYS A 239 -0.16 -6.58 17.95
C LYS A 239 -0.60 -5.63 19.06
N TYR A 240 -0.04 -5.79 20.26
CA TYR A 240 -0.31 -4.92 21.40
C TYR A 240 0.07 -3.46 21.10
N THR A 241 1.29 -3.24 20.60
CA THR A 241 1.84 -1.90 20.31
C THR A 241 1.03 -1.18 19.24
N TYR A 242 0.72 -1.84 18.12
CA TYR A 242 -0.15 -1.27 17.08
C TYR A 242 -1.55 -0.97 17.60
N SER A 243 -2.13 -1.89 18.38
CA SER A 243 -3.46 -1.70 18.96
C SER A 243 -3.51 -0.50 19.90
N TYR A 244 -2.47 -0.29 20.71
CA TYR A 244 -2.37 0.83 21.65
C TYR A 244 -2.28 2.18 20.89
N LEU A 245 -1.45 2.22 19.84
CA LEU A 245 -1.23 3.44 19.05
C LEU A 245 -2.30 3.68 17.97
N TYR A 246 -3.23 2.74 17.77
CA TYR A 246 -4.16 2.73 16.65
C TYR A 246 -4.93 4.04 16.52
N ASN A 247 -5.53 4.56 17.59
CA ASN A 247 -6.37 5.75 17.49
C ASN A 247 -5.60 6.98 16.99
N ILE A 248 -4.34 7.12 17.38
CA ILE A 248 -3.48 8.25 16.98
C ILE A 248 -3.05 8.07 15.52
N ILE A 249 -2.55 6.89 15.17
CA ILE A 249 -2.12 6.57 13.80
C ILE A 249 -3.30 6.67 12.85
N TRP A 250 -4.40 5.99 13.16
CA TRP A 250 -5.59 5.92 12.33
C TRP A 250 -6.21 7.28 12.08
N LYS A 251 -6.34 8.13 13.13
CA LYS A 251 -6.84 9.50 12.99
C LYS A 251 -6.02 10.31 11.99
N GLN A 252 -4.69 10.17 12.01
CA GLN A 252 -3.85 10.91 11.08
C GLN A 252 -3.87 10.30 9.68
N LEU A 253 -3.89 8.98 9.53
CA LEU A 253 -4.01 8.33 8.23
C LEU A 253 -5.30 8.75 7.51
N THR A 254 -6.44 8.66 8.18
CA THR A 254 -7.72 9.04 7.58
C THR A 254 -7.75 10.52 7.20
N LYS A 255 -7.16 11.40 8.01
CA LYS A 255 -7.00 12.82 7.69
C LYS A 255 -6.09 13.05 6.48
N ASN A 256 -4.91 12.43 6.44
CA ASN A 256 -3.89 12.65 5.40
C ASN A 256 -4.35 12.17 4.01
N TYR A 257 -5.20 11.15 3.97
CA TYR A 257 -5.65 10.51 2.74
C TYR A 257 -7.13 10.73 2.42
N GLN A 258 -7.82 11.61 3.16
CA GLN A 258 -9.26 11.86 3.02
C GLN A 258 -9.68 12.19 1.58
N GLN A 259 -8.91 13.03 0.88
CA GLN A 259 -9.25 13.44 -0.49
C GLN A 259 -9.17 12.28 -1.49
N ILE A 260 -8.12 11.45 -1.37
CA ILE A 260 -7.94 10.27 -2.22
C ILE A 260 -9.02 9.24 -1.89
N GLU A 261 -9.29 9.04 -0.61
CA GLU A 261 -10.34 8.13 -0.13
C GLU A 261 -11.70 8.51 -0.70
N ARG A 262 -12.07 9.81 -0.68
CA ARG A 262 -13.33 10.29 -1.25
C ARG A 262 -13.48 9.93 -2.73
N ARG A 263 -12.45 10.19 -3.55
CA ARG A 263 -12.46 9.84 -4.99
C ARG A 263 -12.60 8.35 -5.22
N ILE A 264 -11.92 7.53 -4.42
CA ILE A 264 -12.03 6.08 -4.50
C ILE A 264 -13.43 5.63 -4.10
N GLN A 265 -14.03 6.21 -3.06
CA GLN A 265 -15.39 5.88 -2.64
C GLN A 265 -16.42 6.17 -3.74
N GLU A 266 -16.24 7.27 -4.49
CA GLU A 266 -17.08 7.59 -5.67
C GLU A 266 -16.93 6.52 -6.76
N LYS A 267 -15.70 6.08 -7.06
CA LYS A 267 -15.43 5.00 -8.01
C LYS A 267 -16.00 3.65 -7.55
N MET A 268 -15.87 3.33 -6.26
CA MET A 268 -16.51 2.15 -5.66
C MET A 268 -18.03 2.21 -5.81
N ASN A 269 -18.65 3.37 -5.57
CA ASN A 269 -20.09 3.58 -5.74
C ASN A 269 -20.54 3.37 -7.19
N TYR A 270 -19.76 3.84 -8.16
CA TYR A 270 -20.02 3.58 -9.58
C TYR A 270 -19.98 2.07 -9.88
N LEU A 271 -18.89 1.39 -9.49
CA LEU A 271 -18.72 -0.04 -9.77
C LEU A 271 -19.76 -0.91 -9.06
N ARG A 272 -20.21 -0.49 -7.86
CA ARG A 272 -21.29 -1.16 -7.11
C ARG A 272 -22.61 -1.23 -7.88
N LYS A 273 -22.91 -0.25 -8.74
CA LYS A 273 -24.16 -0.22 -9.53
C LYS A 273 -24.21 -1.31 -10.59
N ASP A 274 -23.06 -1.79 -11.09
CA ASP A 274 -22.98 -2.81 -12.14
C ASP A 274 -21.81 -3.78 -11.93
N ILE A 275 -21.84 -4.51 -10.81
CA ILE A 275 -20.85 -5.56 -10.50
C ILE A 275 -20.85 -6.67 -11.56
N SER A 276 -22.04 -7.11 -11.98
CA SER A 276 -22.17 -8.21 -12.94
C SER A 276 -21.61 -7.82 -14.31
N GLY A 277 -21.89 -6.60 -14.79
CA GLY A 277 -21.30 -6.09 -16.02
C GLY A 277 -19.79 -5.88 -15.91
N PHE A 278 -19.28 -5.42 -14.76
CA PHE A 278 -17.85 -5.34 -14.48
C PHE A 278 -17.17 -6.72 -14.59
N LEU A 279 -17.69 -7.74 -13.91
CA LEU A 279 -17.13 -9.10 -13.96
C LEU A 279 -17.21 -9.69 -15.37
N LYS A 280 -18.30 -9.45 -16.11
CA LYS A 280 -18.45 -9.91 -17.49
C LYS A 280 -17.42 -9.29 -18.43
N LYS A 281 -17.13 -7.98 -18.28
CA LYS A 281 -16.10 -7.27 -19.06
C LYS A 281 -14.70 -7.85 -18.86
N LEU A 282 -14.43 -8.42 -17.69
CA LEU A 282 -13.15 -9.03 -17.33
C LEU A 282 -13.16 -10.56 -17.43
N ASN A 283 -14.07 -11.12 -18.23
CA ASN A 283 -14.18 -12.57 -18.48
C ASN A 283 -14.46 -13.43 -17.24
N LEU A 284 -15.11 -12.88 -16.21
CA LEU A 284 -15.50 -13.59 -14.98
C LEU A 284 -17.03 -13.61 -14.78
N GLY A 285 -17.80 -13.53 -15.87
CA GLY A 285 -19.26 -13.39 -15.84
C GLY A 285 -20.05 -14.54 -15.19
N ALA A 286 -19.43 -15.71 -14.98
CA ALA A 286 -20.05 -16.83 -14.24
C ALA A 286 -19.87 -16.75 -12.72
N ILE A 287 -19.09 -15.79 -12.22
CA ILE A 287 -19.01 -15.49 -10.79
C ILE A 287 -20.28 -14.73 -10.41
N SER A 288 -21.11 -15.33 -9.56
CA SER A 288 -22.38 -14.75 -9.14
C SER A 288 -22.19 -13.56 -8.18
N LEU A 289 -23.21 -12.71 -8.11
CA LEU A 289 -23.23 -11.62 -7.13
C LEU A 289 -23.14 -12.13 -5.68
N PHE A 290 -23.75 -13.28 -5.38
CA PHE A 290 -23.67 -13.93 -4.06
C PHE A 290 -22.23 -14.28 -3.65
N HIS A 291 -21.39 -14.70 -4.60
CA HIS A 291 -19.97 -14.92 -4.33
C HIS A 291 -19.26 -13.61 -3.98
N VAL A 292 -19.55 -12.53 -4.70
CA VAL A 292 -19.01 -11.20 -4.42
C VAL A 292 -19.46 -10.70 -3.05
N GLU A 293 -20.74 -10.85 -2.72
CA GLU A 293 -21.32 -10.53 -1.40
C GLU A 293 -20.61 -11.27 -0.26
N THR A 294 -20.35 -12.55 -0.44
CA THR A 294 -19.63 -13.37 0.54
C THR A 294 -18.24 -12.83 0.81
N VAL A 295 -17.49 -12.50 -0.25
CA VAL A 295 -16.16 -11.90 -0.12
C VAL A 295 -16.25 -10.50 0.49
N ALA A 296 -17.21 -9.68 0.06
CA ALA A 296 -17.47 -8.33 0.54
C ALA A 296 -17.73 -8.30 2.07
N PHE A 297 -18.56 -9.22 2.55
CA PHE A 297 -18.84 -9.38 3.99
C PHE A 297 -17.58 -9.68 4.80
N ARG A 298 -16.68 -10.49 4.26
CA ARG A 298 -15.41 -10.87 4.91
C ARG A 298 -14.40 -9.75 4.88
N ILE A 299 -14.20 -9.08 3.74
CA ILE A 299 -13.28 -7.93 3.65
C ILE A 299 -13.76 -6.76 4.51
N LYS A 300 -15.07 -6.55 4.68
CA LYS A 300 -15.63 -5.53 5.59
C LYS A 300 -15.15 -5.67 7.03
N GLN A 301 -14.78 -6.88 7.47
CA GLN A 301 -14.23 -7.06 8.82
C GLN A 301 -12.88 -6.34 9.02
N ILE A 302 -12.18 -5.96 7.94
CA ILE A 302 -10.92 -5.20 8.02
C ILE A 302 -11.08 -3.88 8.78
N GLU A 303 -12.26 -3.26 8.70
CA GLU A 303 -12.60 -1.99 9.36
C GLU A 303 -12.60 -2.11 10.89
N LYS A 304 -12.84 -3.32 11.42
CA LYS A 304 -12.86 -3.60 12.86
C LYS A 304 -11.47 -3.89 13.43
N CYS A 305 -10.46 -4.06 12.59
CA CYS A 305 -9.11 -4.40 13.03
C CYS A 305 -8.30 -3.15 13.36
N ASN A 306 -7.68 -3.16 14.53
CA ASN A 306 -6.81 -2.10 15.04
C ASN A 306 -5.31 -2.39 14.89
N ASN A 307 -4.94 -3.54 14.33
CA ASN A 307 -3.56 -3.93 14.10
C ASN A 307 -3.40 -4.56 12.70
N PRO A 308 -2.22 -4.41 12.06
CA PRO A 308 -2.01 -4.85 10.68
C PRO A 308 -1.96 -6.38 10.55
N ILE A 309 -1.52 -7.10 11.57
CA ILE A 309 -1.44 -8.56 11.58
C ILE A 309 -2.84 -9.18 11.44
N ASP A 310 -3.85 -8.68 12.17
CA ASP A 310 -5.23 -9.15 12.02
C ASP A 310 -5.82 -8.83 10.65
N LYS A 311 -5.46 -7.68 10.06
CA LYS A 311 -5.85 -7.33 8.69
C LYS A 311 -5.26 -8.31 7.67
N ILE A 312 -3.98 -8.69 7.83
CA ILE A 312 -3.33 -9.72 7.00
C ILE A 312 -4.09 -11.04 7.08
N TYR A 313 -4.49 -11.49 8.27
CA TYR A 313 -5.24 -12.75 8.41
C TYR A 313 -6.58 -12.70 7.69
N ILE A 314 -7.28 -11.57 7.73
CA ILE A 314 -8.50 -11.37 6.96
C ILE A 314 -8.22 -11.50 5.45
N LEU A 315 -7.16 -10.86 4.95
CA LEU A 315 -6.78 -10.91 3.54
C LEU A 315 -6.34 -12.33 3.08
N ASP A 316 -5.64 -13.08 3.93
CA ASP A 316 -5.27 -14.47 3.64
C ASP A 316 -6.51 -15.36 3.52
N ASN A 317 -7.47 -15.20 4.43
CA ASN A 317 -8.72 -15.93 4.40
C ASN A 317 -9.55 -15.57 3.16
N ILE A 318 -9.60 -14.30 2.78
CA ILE A 318 -10.27 -13.85 1.56
C ILE A 318 -9.65 -14.48 0.32
N SER A 319 -8.32 -14.52 0.24
CA SER A 319 -7.63 -15.13 -0.90
C SER A 319 -8.01 -16.61 -1.04
N LYS A 320 -8.10 -17.35 0.07
CA LYS A 320 -8.57 -18.75 0.08
C LYS A 320 -10.03 -18.88 -0.38
N ILE A 321 -10.91 -18.02 0.13
CA ILE A 321 -12.33 -18.01 -0.25
C ILE A 321 -12.49 -17.73 -1.75
N ILE A 322 -11.73 -16.78 -2.30
CA ILE A 322 -11.75 -16.49 -3.74
C ILE A 322 -11.28 -17.71 -4.55
N CYS A 323 -10.18 -18.36 -4.14
CA CYS A 323 -9.72 -19.59 -4.80
C CYS A 323 -10.76 -20.72 -4.77
N GLU A 324 -11.48 -20.87 -3.65
CA GLU A 324 -12.57 -21.84 -3.51
C GLU A 324 -13.75 -21.50 -4.42
N ILE A 325 -14.17 -20.23 -4.46
CA ILE A 325 -15.21 -19.74 -5.37
C ILE A 325 -14.86 -20.04 -6.83
N ILE A 326 -13.63 -19.75 -7.26
CA ILE A 326 -13.18 -20.03 -8.63
C ILE A 326 -13.20 -21.55 -8.87
N SER A 327 -12.69 -22.34 -7.93
CA SER A 327 -12.66 -23.81 -8.04
C SER A 327 -14.05 -24.41 -8.19
N CYS A 328 -15.00 -24.00 -7.35
CA CYS A 328 -16.39 -24.43 -7.41
C CYS A 328 -17.08 -23.98 -8.71
N THR A 329 -16.84 -22.74 -9.14
CA THR A 329 -17.37 -22.22 -10.40
C THR A 329 -16.82 -23.00 -11.59
N ASN A 330 -15.54 -23.34 -11.59
CA ASN A 330 -14.90 -24.16 -12.62
C ASN A 330 -15.48 -25.57 -12.70
N GLN A 331 -15.82 -26.19 -11.57
CA GLN A 331 -16.50 -27.50 -11.59
C GLN A 331 -17.86 -27.42 -12.29
N HIS A 332 -18.62 -26.35 -12.05
CA HIS A 332 -19.89 -26.11 -12.72
C HIS A 332 -19.72 -25.83 -14.22
N LEU A 333 -18.75 -24.99 -14.61
CA LEU A 333 -18.44 -24.70 -16.01
C LEU A 333 -18.01 -25.94 -16.79
N LYS A 334 -17.19 -26.81 -16.17
CA LYS A 334 -16.79 -28.11 -16.75
C LYS A 334 -18.00 -29.00 -17.04
N LYS A 335 -18.97 -29.09 -16.13
CA LYS A 335 -20.22 -29.85 -16.34
C LYS A 335 -21.03 -29.31 -17.52
N GLN A 336 -20.96 -28.00 -17.76
CA GLN A 336 -21.62 -27.32 -18.87
C GLN A 336 -20.79 -27.26 -20.16
N LYS A 337 -19.58 -27.85 -20.19
CA LYS A 337 -18.62 -27.77 -21.31
C LYS A 337 -18.26 -26.33 -21.69
N LEU A 338 -18.23 -25.41 -20.73
CA LEU A 338 -17.82 -24.03 -20.90
C LEU A 338 -16.34 -23.84 -20.54
N PRO A 339 -15.68 -22.78 -21.05
CA PRO A 339 -14.32 -22.42 -20.65
C PRO A 339 -14.22 -22.20 -19.14
N ILE A 340 -13.12 -22.66 -18.55
CA ILE A 340 -12.84 -22.51 -17.11
C ILE A 340 -11.97 -21.27 -16.88
N TYR A 341 -11.97 -20.78 -15.64
CA TYR A 341 -11.12 -19.68 -15.22
C TYR A 341 -9.80 -20.17 -14.65
N ASP A 342 -8.72 -19.46 -14.95
CA ASP A 342 -7.45 -19.66 -14.28
C ASP A 342 -7.45 -18.97 -12.91
N ILE A 343 -6.86 -19.65 -11.92
CA ILE A 343 -6.59 -19.06 -10.61
C ILE A 343 -5.24 -18.33 -10.71
N ASN A 344 -5.30 -17.07 -11.11
CA ASN A 344 -4.14 -16.19 -11.25
C ASN A 344 -4.37 -14.85 -10.53
N SER A 345 -3.34 -13.99 -10.50
CA SER A 345 -3.42 -12.69 -9.86
C SER A 345 -4.59 -11.84 -10.37
N ASP A 346 -4.86 -11.87 -11.67
CA ASP A 346 -5.84 -11.00 -12.31
C ASP A 346 -7.26 -11.39 -11.90
N SER A 347 -7.55 -12.70 -11.86
CA SER A 347 -8.81 -13.23 -11.34
C SER A 347 -9.03 -12.84 -9.88
N LEU A 348 -7.98 -12.97 -9.04
CA LEU A 348 -8.04 -12.63 -7.63
C LEU A 348 -8.26 -11.13 -7.41
N ILE A 349 -7.49 -10.29 -8.10
CA ILE A 349 -7.59 -8.82 -8.05
C ILE A 349 -8.98 -8.39 -8.47
N THR A 350 -9.51 -8.93 -9.57
CA THR A 350 -10.82 -8.56 -10.12
C THR A 350 -11.96 -8.86 -9.16
N ILE A 351 -11.99 -10.07 -8.61
CA ILE A 351 -13.02 -10.47 -7.64
C ILE A 351 -12.90 -9.63 -6.36
N LEU A 352 -11.68 -9.32 -5.92
CA LEU A 352 -11.45 -8.48 -4.76
C LEU A 352 -11.86 -7.01 -4.99
N VAL A 353 -11.61 -6.45 -6.19
CA VAL A 353 -12.11 -5.11 -6.57
C VAL A 353 -13.64 -5.06 -6.53
N ALA A 354 -14.29 -6.07 -7.10
CA ALA A 354 -15.75 -6.19 -7.05
C ALA A 354 -16.25 -6.26 -5.60
N ALA A 355 -15.61 -7.07 -4.76
CA ALA A 355 -15.99 -7.23 -3.36
C ALA A 355 -15.75 -5.98 -2.50
N ILE A 356 -14.61 -5.29 -2.69
CA ILE A 356 -14.30 -4.02 -2.02
C ILE A 356 -15.35 -2.96 -2.39
N SER A 357 -15.65 -2.86 -3.69
CA SER A 357 -16.62 -1.88 -4.19
C SER A 357 -18.04 -2.21 -3.74
N PHE A 358 -18.45 -3.48 -3.77
CA PHE A 358 -19.76 -3.91 -3.30
C PHE A 358 -19.91 -3.65 -1.79
N GLY A 359 -18.90 -3.99 -0.99
CA GLY A 359 -18.87 -3.79 0.46
C GLY A 359 -18.68 -2.34 0.90
N GLN A 360 -18.37 -1.42 -0.03
CA GLN A 360 -18.10 -0.01 0.24
C GLN A 360 -17.14 0.17 1.40
N ILE A 361 -15.97 -0.45 1.30
CA ILE A 361 -14.99 -0.46 2.40
C ILE A 361 -14.49 0.96 2.63
N GLN A 362 -14.63 1.45 3.86
CA GLN A 362 -14.25 2.79 4.25
C GLN A 362 -12.77 2.85 4.57
N ASN A 363 -12.12 3.96 4.22
CA ASN A 363 -10.72 4.22 4.54
C ASN A 363 -9.78 3.13 3.98
N ILE A 364 -10.08 2.62 2.78
CA ILE A 364 -9.34 1.52 2.14
C ILE A 364 -7.87 1.90 1.93
N ILE A 365 -7.58 3.17 1.62
CA ILE A 365 -6.21 3.67 1.47
C ILE A 365 -5.50 3.66 2.81
N SER A 366 -6.17 4.12 3.87
CA SER A 366 -5.62 4.09 5.22
C SER A 366 -5.36 2.65 5.69
N HIS A 367 -6.22 1.69 5.33
CA HIS A 367 -5.99 0.28 5.60
C HIS A 367 -4.75 -0.26 4.86
N SER A 368 -4.57 0.09 3.59
CA SER A 368 -3.39 -0.30 2.81
C SER A 368 -2.10 0.27 3.41
N ILE A 369 -2.11 1.55 3.80
CA ILE A 369 -0.94 2.20 4.39
C ILE A 369 -0.61 1.61 5.76
N HIS A 370 -1.62 1.38 6.59
CA HIS A 370 -1.42 0.73 7.89
C HIS A 370 -0.80 -0.68 7.75
N LEU A 371 -1.11 -1.40 6.67
CA LEU A 371 -0.46 -2.66 6.32
C LEU A 371 0.98 -2.46 5.84
N HIS A 372 1.22 -1.51 4.93
CA HIS A 372 2.57 -1.15 4.44
C HIS A 372 3.53 -0.83 5.59
N MET A 373 3.07 -0.02 6.57
CA MET A 373 3.84 0.31 7.77
C MET A 373 4.41 -0.92 8.48
N TYR A 374 3.67 -2.02 8.52
CA TYR A 374 4.13 -3.26 9.13
C TYR A 374 4.98 -4.09 8.17
N ILE A 375 4.47 -4.33 6.96
CA ILE A 375 5.08 -5.26 6.00
C ILE A 375 6.46 -4.79 5.57
N ASP A 376 6.66 -3.49 5.33
CA ASP A 376 7.94 -2.95 4.88
C ASP A 376 9.05 -3.13 5.91
N ASN A 377 8.69 -3.19 7.20
CA ASN A 377 9.61 -3.33 8.33
C ASN A 377 9.83 -4.77 8.80
N LEU A 378 9.23 -5.75 8.12
CA LEU A 378 9.54 -7.15 8.35
C LEU A 378 10.92 -7.52 7.80
N LYS A 379 11.63 -8.42 8.48
CA LYS A 379 12.88 -8.99 7.96
C LYS A 379 12.59 -9.78 6.69
N ALA A 380 13.57 -9.93 5.80
CA ALA A 380 13.40 -10.72 4.58
C ALA A 380 12.93 -12.16 4.86
N SER A 381 13.42 -12.77 5.95
CA SER A 381 12.98 -14.09 6.42
C SER A 381 11.55 -14.13 6.95
N GLU A 382 10.99 -12.98 7.33
CA GLU A 382 9.61 -12.83 7.84
C GLU A 382 8.64 -12.42 6.73
N LYS A 383 9.15 -11.84 5.64
CA LYS A 383 8.42 -11.63 4.38
C LYS A 383 8.26 -12.98 3.67
N ILE A 384 7.44 -13.86 4.25
CA ILE A 384 7.07 -15.13 3.62
C ILE A 384 6.39 -14.81 2.29
N ASP A 385 6.72 -15.52 1.21
CA ASP A 385 6.18 -15.31 -0.14
C ASP A 385 4.64 -15.15 -0.15
N LYS A 386 3.97 -15.91 0.70
CA LYS A 386 2.52 -15.87 0.87
C LYS A 386 2.00 -14.53 1.42
N LEU A 387 2.70 -13.91 2.37
CA LEU A 387 2.36 -12.60 2.92
C LEU A 387 2.50 -11.53 1.84
N SER A 388 3.62 -11.55 1.14
CA SER A 388 3.93 -10.63 0.03
C SER A 388 2.89 -10.77 -1.08
N PHE A 389 2.49 -12.00 -1.41
CA PHE A 389 1.46 -12.27 -2.41
C PHE A 389 0.10 -11.69 -2.03
N VAL A 390 -0.45 -12.07 -0.87
CA VAL A 390 -1.78 -11.63 -0.40
C VAL A 390 -1.85 -10.10 -0.33
N PHE A 391 -0.79 -9.49 0.18
CA PHE A 391 -0.70 -8.05 0.24
C PHE A 391 -0.63 -7.39 -1.14
N THR A 392 0.16 -7.97 -2.06
CA THR A 392 0.27 -7.47 -3.44
C THR A 392 -1.08 -7.51 -4.15
N ILE A 393 -1.86 -8.58 -3.98
CA ILE A 393 -3.22 -8.68 -4.53
C ILE A 393 -4.10 -7.56 -3.96
N PHE A 394 -4.13 -7.39 -2.64
CA PHE A 394 -4.92 -6.34 -1.99
C PHE A 394 -4.51 -4.93 -2.45
N HIS A 395 -3.20 -4.66 -2.48
CA HIS A 395 -2.68 -3.37 -2.93
C HIS A 395 -3.01 -3.11 -4.40
N SER A 396 -2.84 -4.11 -5.27
CA SER A 396 -3.16 -4.00 -6.70
C SER A 396 -4.66 -3.76 -6.94
N SER A 397 -5.55 -4.35 -6.13
CA SER A 397 -6.99 -4.04 -6.19
C SER A 397 -7.28 -2.58 -5.85
N ILE A 398 -6.54 -1.99 -4.92
CA ILE A 398 -6.70 -0.56 -4.58
C ILE A 398 -6.14 0.32 -5.70
N ILE A 399 -4.98 -0.01 -6.26
CA ILE A 399 -4.41 0.72 -7.40
C ILE A 399 -5.36 0.68 -8.60
N TYR A 400 -5.99 -0.47 -8.86
CA TYR A 400 -7.02 -0.57 -9.90
C TYR A 400 -8.14 0.46 -9.68
N LEU A 401 -8.66 0.58 -8.45
CA LEU A 401 -9.68 1.57 -8.11
C LEU A 401 -9.15 3.01 -8.23
N CYS A 402 -7.88 3.27 -7.92
CA CYS A 402 -7.25 4.56 -8.14
C CYS A 402 -7.20 4.93 -9.62
N ASP A 403 -6.87 3.98 -10.49
CA ASP A 403 -6.59 4.20 -11.92
C ASP A 403 -7.84 4.10 -12.80
N MET A 404 -8.94 3.55 -12.28
CA MET A 404 -10.24 3.56 -12.95
C MET A 404 -10.57 4.99 -13.39
N LYS A 405 -10.84 5.17 -14.69
CA LYS A 405 -11.22 6.48 -15.24
C LYS A 405 -12.48 6.99 -14.52
N GLU A 406 -12.50 8.29 -14.23
CA GLU A 406 -13.71 8.95 -13.75
C GLU A 406 -14.82 8.73 -14.79
N ALA A 407 -15.96 8.22 -14.32
CA ALA A 407 -17.08 7.82 -15.15
C ALA A 407 -18.01 8.98 -15.46
#